data_AF-M3RCH1-F1
#
_entry.id   AF-M3RCH1-F1
#
_cell.length_a   1.000
_cell.length_b   1.000
_cell.length_c   1.000
_cell.angle_alpha   90.00
_cell.angle_beta   90.00
_cell.angle_gamma   90.00
#
_symmetry.space_group_name_H-M   'P 1'
#
loop_
_entity.id
_entity.type
_entity.pdbx_description
1 polymer ?
#
loop_
_entity_poly.entity_id
_entity_poly.type
_entity_poly.pdbx_seq_one_letter_code
_entity_poly.pdbx_strand_id
1 'polypeptide(L)' 'MTTNDTSALKELLETYQRPFKLEFKNTSKNAKFYSFNVSVEVSSEVERNEIFQKISQLEVVVHAL' A
#
# COMPACT_ATOMS: atom_id res chain seq x y z
N MET A 1 17.32 4.49 7.27
CA MET A 1 16.07 4.47 8.04
C MET A 1 14.90 4.74 7.09
N THR A 2 14.58 3.77 6.24
CA THR A 2 13.50 3.85 5.20
C THR A 2 12.59 2.61 5.26
N THR A 3 12.64 1.90 6.40
CA THR A 3 11.97 0.61 6.60
C THR A 3 10.61 0.73 7.28
N ASN A 4 10.32 1.83 7.96
CA ASN A 4 9.10 1.94 8.79
C ASN A 4 7.85 2.33 7.98
N ASP A 5 7.98 3.15 6.94
CA ASP A 5 6.82 3.61 6.15
C ASP A 5 6.19 2.47 5.33
N THR A 6 7.02 1.55 4.84
CA THR A 6 6.56 0.33 4.17
C THR A 6 5.91 -0.65 5.15
N SER A 7 6.27 -0.61 6.44
CA SER A 7 5.71 -1.50 7.45
C SER A 7 4.23 -1.25 7.67
N ALA A 8 3.78 0.00 7.75
CA ALA A 8 2.36 0.31 7.98
C ALA A 8 1.45 -0.21 6.85
N LEU A 9 1.89 -0.06 5.60
CA LEU A 9 1.16 -0.61 4.44
C LEU A 9 1.16 -2.14 4.47
N LYS A 10 2.29 -2.76 4.81
CA LYS A 10 2.42 -4.21 4.90
C LYS A 10 1.57 -4.80 6.02
N GLU A 11 1.58 -4.19 7.21
CA GLU A 11 0.76 -4.57 8.35
C GLU A 11 -0.73 -4.49 8.01
N LEU A 12 -1.17 -3.40 7.36
CA LEU A 12 -2.54 -3.26 6.89
C LEU A 12 -2.94 -4.42 5.97
N LEU A 13 -2.12 -4.74 4.97
CA LEU A 13 -2.39 -5.83 4.02
C LEU A 13 -2.36 -7.22 4.70
N GLU A 14 -1.48 -7.41 5.68
CA GLU A 14 -1.38 -8.66 6.46
C GLU A 14 -2.63 -8.88 7.34
N THR A 15 -3.34 -7.83 7.76
CA THR A 15 -4.61 -7.99 8.51
C THR A 15 -5.68 -8.73 7.73
N TYR A 16 -5.63 -8.70 6.39
CA TYR A 16 -6.57 -9.40 5.53
C TYR A 16 -6.24 -10.90 5.38
N GLN A 17 -5.11 -11.37 5.93
CA GLN A 17 -4.64 -12.77 5.89
C GLN A 17 -4.64 -13.39 4.49
N ARG A 18 -4.34 -12.57 3.47
CA ARG A 18 -4.37 -12.97 2.06
C ARG A 18 -3.01 -12.85 1.40
N PRO A 19 -2.76 -13.64 0.35
CA PRO A 19 -1.60 -13.42 -0.49
C PRO A 19 -1.71 -12.03 -1.13
N PHE A 20 -0.68 -11.24 -0.96
CA PHE A 20 -0.50 -9.96 -1.65
C PHE A 20 0.90 -9.87 -2.22
N LYS A 21 1.03 -9.06 -3.27
CA LYS A 21 2.29 -8.71 -3.89
C LYS A 21 2.53 -7.22 -3.68
N LEU A 22 3.67 -6.90 -3.07
CA LEU A 22 4.12 -5.52 -2.88
C LEU A 22 5.41 -5.33 -3.68
N GLU A 23 5.36 -4.46 -4.69
CA GLU A 23 6.50 -4.19 -5.57
C GLU A 23 6.87 -2.72 -5.50
N PHE A 24 8.14 -2.45 -5.17
CA PHE A 24 8.70 -1.13 -5.32
C PHE A 24 8.85 -0.80 -6.82
N LYS A 25 8.28 0.32 -7.27
CA LYS A 25 8.27 0.72 -8.69
C LYS A 25 9.32 1.74 -9.01
N ASN A 26 9.34 2.85 -8.27
CA ASN A 26 10.24 3.95 -8.54
C ASN A 26 10.38 4.86 -7.33
N THR A 27 11.44 5.65 -7.34
CA THR A 27 11.64 6.74 -6.41
C THR A 27 11.54 8.06 -7.17
N SER A 28 10.93 9.08 -6.57
CA SER A 28 10.93 10.44 -7.11
C SER A 28 12.35 10.98 -7.32
N LYS A 29 12.52 11.96 -8.23
CA LYS A 29 13.83 12.56 -8.55
C LYS A 29 14.60 13.07 -7.33
N ASN A 30 13.90 13.52 -6.29
CA ASN A 30 14.50 14.06 -5.06
C ASN A 30 14.55 13.04 -3.92
N ALA A 31 14.30 11.76 -4.19
CA ALA A 31 14.21 10.69 -3.18
C ALA A 31 13.16 10.93 -2.08
N LYS A 32 12.22 11.85 -2.29
CA LYS A 32 11.22 12.25 -1.30
C LYS A 32 10.01 11.31 -1.26
N PHE A 33 9.61 10.77 -2.41
CA PHE A 33 8.49 9.85 -2.55
C PHE A 33 8.93 8.53 -3.16
N TYR A 34 8.34 7.46 -2.66
CA TYR A 34 8.49 6.10 -3.18
C TYR A 34 7.14 5.65 -3.75
N SER A 35 7.17 5.09 -4.94
CA SER A 35 6.01 4.52 -5.61
C SER A 35 6.04 3.01 -5.44
N PHE A 36 4.93 2.46 -4.95
CA PHE A 36 4.73 1.02 -4.78
C PHE A 36 3.51 0.57 -5.58
N ASN A 37 3.61 -0.60 -6.18
CA ASN A 37 2.45 -1.33 -6.67
C ASN A 37 2.04 -2.37 -5.64
N VAL A 38 0.76 -2.36 -5.30
CA VAL A 38 0.12 -3.36 -4.45
C VAL A 38 -0.81 -4.19 -5.32
N SER A 39 -0.71 -5.51 -5.23
CA SER A 39 -1.68 -6.42 -5.82
C SER A 39 -2.19 -7.35 -4.73
N VAL A 40 -3.49 -7.35 -4.48
CA VAL A 40 -4.13 -8.14 -3.44
C VAL A 40 -5.33 -8.87 -4.02
N GLU A 41 -5.53 -10.12 -3.59
CA GLU A 41 -6.71 -10.87 -3.99
C GLU A 41 -7.94 -10.39 -3.20
N VAL A 42 -8.98 -10.01 -3.92
CA VAL A 42 -10.25 -9.49 -3.36
C VAL A 42 -11.41 -10.34 -3.85
N SER A 43 -12.39 -10.57 -2.99
CA SER A 43 -13.56 -11.40 -3.30
C SER A 43 -14.75 -10.57 -3.79
N SER A 44 -14.70 -9.24 -3.66
CA SER A 44 -15.76 -8.33 -4.10
C SER A 44 -15.24 -6.92 -4.39
N GLU A 45 -16.03 -6.13 -5.12
CA GLU A 45 -15.74 -4.71 -5.33
C GLU A 45 -15.83 -3.88 -4.05
N VAL A 46 -16.68 -4.28 -3.11
CA VAL A 46 -16.84 -3.63 -1.80
C VAL A 46 -15.53 -3.73 -1.02
N GLU A 47 -14.98 -4.94 -0.94
CA GLU A 47 -13.69 -5.19 -0.28
C GLU A 47 -12.54 -4.42 -0.95
N ARG A 48 -12.51 -4.38 -2.29
CA ARG A 48 -11.54 -3.58 -3.04
C ARG A 48 -11.60 -2.10 -2.65
N ASN A 49 -12.80 -1.54 -2.55
CA ASN A 49 -12.99 -0.14 -2.18
C ASN A 49 -12.60 0.11 -0.71
N GLU A 50 -12.95 -0.78 0.21
CA GLU A 50 -12.55 -0.68 1.62
C GLU A 50 -11.02 -0.68 1.78
N ILE A 51 -10.33 -1.62 1.12
CA ILE A 51 -8.87 -1.69 1.15
C ILE A 51 -8.26 -0.40 0.58
N PHE A 52 -8.77 0.07 -0.56
CA PHE A 52 -8.29 1.31 -1.18
C PHE A 52 -8.47 2.53 -0.27
N GLN A 53 -9.63 2.64 0.40
CA GLN A 53 -9.89 3.73 1.35
C GLN A 53 -8.94 3.65 2.55
N LYS A 54 -8.72 2.47 3.12
CA LYS A 54 -7.78 2.32 4.24
C LYS A 54 -6.35 2.66 3.86
N ILE A 55 -5.89 2.25 2.67
CA ILE A 55 -4.57 2.62 2.16
C ILE A 55 -4.45 4.13 1.99
N SER A 56 -5.47 4.77 1.43
CA SER A 56 -5.50 6.23 1.20
C SER A 56 -5.52 7.05 2.48
N GLN A 57 -5.94 6.45 3.60
CA GLN A 57 -6.00 7.07 4.93
C GLN A 57 -4.72 6.89 5.76
N LEU A 58 -3.76 6.08 5.29
CA LEU A 58 -2.47 5.94 5.97
C LEU A 58 -1.70 7.26 5.90
N GLU A 59 -1.23 7.77 7.04
CA GLU A 59 -0.49 9.06 7.10
C GLU A 59 0.75 9.09 6.20
N VAL A 60 1.35 7.92 5.95
CA VAL A 60 2.54 7.76 5.10
C VAL A 60 2.21 7.75 3.59
N VAL A 61 0.94 7.59 3.23
CA VAL A 61 0.48 7.55 1.84
C VAL A 61 0.06 8.95 1.41
N VAL A 62 0.89 9.57 0.57
CA VAL A 62 0.61 10.90 0.02
C VAL A 62 -0.45 10.84 -1.08
N HIS A 63 -0.50 9.72 -1.82
CA HIS A 63 -1.42 9.53 -2.93
C HIS A 63 -1.61 8.04 -3.23
N ALA A 64 -2.85 7.63 -3.49
CA ALA A 64 -3.23 6.29 -3.93
C ALA A 64 -3.99 6.36 -5.27
N LEU A 65 -3.70 5.42 -6.17
CA LEU A 65 -4.22 5.33 -7.55
C LEU A 65 -4.83 3.96 -7.82
#